data_AF-A0A941S4N3-F1
#
_entry.id   AF-A0A941S4N3-F1
#
_cell.length_a   1.000
_cell.length_b   1.000
_cell.length_c   1.000
_cell.angle_alpha   90.00
_cell.angle_beta   90.00
_cell.angle_gamma   90.00
#
_symmetry.space_group_name_H-M   'P 1'
#
loop_
_entity.id
_entity.type
_entity.pdbx_description
1 polymer ?
#
loop_
_entity_poly.entity_id
_entity_poly.type
_entity_poly.pdbx_seq_one_letter_code
_entity_poly.pdbx_strand_id
1 'polypeptide(L)'
;MQKKLKSALRRADRVVASAFCLTLGLSAAAVAYAPYADHNAPVVRKVAVTAPVKLAPVAPAAVQTAKNDAGTLQLKATPASYQPGADAFGGTAISPSQAELLAQVFLQQGNCLADAMYYEARGEGRAGQLAIAEVVYNRMRSRYYPGTICGVVFEGASLHTGCQFSFTCNGEMARRRSPVVWRRTQRLALQIVTGIVQLQNTTNGALSFHAVDVAPGWADTMSRTVQIGHHIFYRPAGHSLMRGA
;
A
#
# COMPACT_ATOMS: atom_id res chain seq x y z
N MET A 1 -52.22 51.94 22.99
CA MET A 1 -50.85 52.12 22.48
C MET A 1 -50.24 50.89 21.77
N GLN A 2 -51.06 49.91 21.34
CA GLN A 2 -50.58 48.62 20.79
C GLN A 2 -50.88 48.42 19.28
N LYS A 3 -51.67 49.31 18.66
CA LYS A 3 -52.01 49.22 17.21
C LYS A 3 -50.98 49.91 16.30
N LYS A 4 -50.31 50.99 16.76
CA LYS A 4 -49.27 51.70 15.98
C LYS A 4 -47.95 50.94 15.85
N LEU A 5 -47.64 50.02 16.77
CA LEU A 5 -46.42 49.21 16.74
C LEU A 5 -46.49 48.06 15.71
N LYS A 6 -47.68 47.45 15.55
CA LYS A 6 -47.92 46.36 14.58
C LYS A 6 -47.94 46.84 13.12
N SER A 7 -48.24 48.12 12.86
CA SER A 7 -48.19 48.71 11.51
C SER A 7 -46.78 49.13 11.07
N ALA A 8 -45.88 49.41 12.02
CA ALA A 8 -44.48 49.74 11.72
C ALA A 8 -43.68 48.48 11.33
N LEU A 9 -43.92 47.35 12.01
CA LEU A 9 -43.23 46.08 11.71
C LEU A 9 -43.63 45.47 10.35
N ARG A 10 -44.88 45.63 9.89
CA ARG A 10 -45.30 45.14 8.56
C ARG A 10 -44.77 45.94 7.37
N ARG A 11 -44.29 47.18 7.60
CA ARG A 11 -43.64 47.98 6.54
C ARG A 11 -42.16 47.63 6.36
N ALA A 12 -41.50 47.11 7.39
CA ALA A 12 -40.10 46.66 7.30
C ALA A 12 -39.97 45.35 6.49
N ASP A 13 -40.92 44.42 6.62
CA ASP A 13 -40.87 43.12 5.91
C ASP A 13 -41.06 43.22 4.38
N ARG A 14 -41.70 44.28 3.88
CA ARG A 14 -41.93 44.45 2.44
C ARG A 14 -40.76 45.10 1.68
N VAL A 15 -39.88 45.82 2.37
CA VAL A 15 -38.71 46.45 1.75
C VAL A 15 -37.52 45.48 1.70
N VAL A 16 -37.45 44.50 2.61
CA VAL A 16 -36.40 43.47 2.61
C VAL A 16 -36.67 42.34 1.59
N ALA A 17 -37.94 42.05 1.30
CA ALA A 17 -38.32 41.00 0.33
C ALA A 17 -38.13 41.38 -1.16
N SER A 18 -37.85 42.64 -1.48
CA SER A 18 -37.68 43.13 -2.86
C SER A 18 -36.22 43.42 -3.25
N ALA A 19 -35.27 43.28 -2.32
CA ALA A 19 -33.84 43.39 -2.61
C ALA A 19 -33.14 42.02 -2.82
N PHE A 20 -33.83 40.91 -2.59
CA PHE A 20 -33.25 39.55 -2.69
C PHE A 20 -33.54 38.82 -4.01
N CYS A 21 -34.19 39.48 -4.98
CA CYS A 21 -34.70 38.81 -6.19
C CYS A 21 -34.20 39.39 -7.53
N LEU A 22 -33.10 40.14 -7.54
CA LEU A 22 -32.52 40.73 -8.77
C LEU A 22 -31.01 40.51 -8.97
N THR A 23 -30.41 39.51 -8.30
CA THR A 23 -29.04 39.04 -8.62
C THR A 23 -28.97 37.59 -9.09
N LEU A 24 -30.11 36.94 -9.33
CA LEU A 24 -30.18 35.66 -10.04
C LEU A 24 -30.21 35.91 -11.56
N GLY A 25 -29.08 36.34 -12.12
CA GLY A 25 -28.94 36.55 -13.56
C GLY A 25 -27.49 36.74 -13.96
N LEU A 26 -26.96 35.74 -14.67
CA LEU A 26 -25.64 35.68 -15.32
C LEU A 26 -24.41 35.48 -14.41
N SER A 27 -24.15 34.22 -14.09
CA SER A 27 -22.82 33.62 -14.34
C SER A 27 -22.93 32.09 -14.24
N ALA A 28 -23.51 31.48 -15.27
CA ALA A 28 -23.12 30.12 -15.63
C ALA A 28 -21.73 30.22 -16.28
N ALA A 29 -20.71 30.53 -15.47
CA ALA A 29 -19.36 30.17 -15.83
C ALA A 29 -19.33 28.65 -15.72
N ALA A 30 -19.43 27.97 -16.86
CA ALA A 30 -19.00 26.60 -16.95
C ALA A 30 -17.55 26.60 -16.44
N VAL A 31 -17.35 26.12 -15.20
CA VAL A 31 -16.02 25.70 -14.77
C VAL A 31 -15.73 24.50 -15.64
N ALA A 32 -15.18 24.76 -16.82
CA ALA A 32 -14.52 23.76 -17.61
C ALA A 32 -13.45 23.20 -16.69
N TYR A 33 -13.68 21.99 -16.20
CA TYR A 33 -12.66 21.20 -15.56
C TYR A 33 -11.63 20.93 -16.67
N ALA A 34 -10.66 21.84 -16.80
CA ALA A 34 -9.54 21.62 -17.69
C ALA A 34 -8.86 20.34 -17.18
N PRO A 35 -8.74 19.29 -18.01
CA PRO A 35 -7.95 18.14 -17.62
C PRO A 35 -6.55 18.66 -17.32
N TYR A 36 -6.05 18.33 -16.12
CA TYR A 36 -4.67 18.61 -15.73
C TYR A 36 -3.77 17.92 -16.77
N ALA A 37 -3.28 18.70 -17.74
CA ALA A 37 -2.33 18.23 -18.72
C ALA A 37 -1.02 18.04 -17.98
N ASP A 38 -0.62 16.78 -17.81
CA ASP A 38 0.67 16.43 -17.22
C ASP A 38 1.80 16.90 -18.14
N HIS A 39 2.35 18.09 -17.86
CA HIS A 39 3.48 18.66 -18.60
C HIS A 39 4.79 17.89 -18.37
N ASN A 40 4.77 16.88 -17.48
CA ASN A 40 5.87 15.94 -17.23
C ASN A 40 5.53 14.51 -17.68
N ALA A 41 4.58 14.34 -18.61
CA ALA A 41 4.36 13.05 -19.25
C ALA A 41 5.69 12.56 -19.84
N PRO A 42 6.23 11.40 -19.40
CA PRO A 42 7.50 10.91 -19.91
C PRO A 42 7.36 10.68 -21.42
N VAL A 43 8.33 11.17 -22.19
CA VAL A 43 8.47 10.80 -23.60
C VAL A 43 8.63 9.28 -23.65
N VAL A 44 7.54 8.57 -23.91
CA VAL A 44 7.57 7.13 -24.14
C VAL A 44 8.28 6.94 -25.48
N ARG A 45 9.60 6.74 -25.43
CA ARG A 45 10.33 6.23 -26.56
C ARG A 45 9.74 4.85 -26.86
N LYS A 46 9.04 4.71 -27.98
CA LYS A 46 8.53 3.41 -28.45
C LYS A 46 9.72 2.48 -28.60
N VAL A 47 9.98 1.65 -27.60
CA VAL A 47 10.85 0.49 -27.75
C VAL A 47 10.05 -0.50 -28.57
N ALA A 48 10.54 -0.83 -29.77
CA ALA A 48 9.97 -1.91 -30.55
C ALA A 48 10.12 -3.20 -29.73
N VAL A 49 9.02 -3.70 -29.18
CA VAL A 49 8.98 -5.03 -28.56
C VAL A 49 9.05 -6.01 -29.72
N THR A 50 10.26 -6.46 -30.05
CA THR A 50 10.46 -7.53 -31.02
C THR A 50 9.99 -8.84 -30.39
N ALA A 51 8.92 -9.38 -30.98
CA ALA A 51 8.27 -10.67 -30.76
C ALA A 51 7.49 -10.87 -29.44
N PRO A 52 6.27 -11.46 -29.51
CA PRO A 52 5.55 -11.86 -28.31
C PRO A 52 6.28 -13.03 -27.63
N VAL A 53 6.62 -12.86 -26.35
CA VAL A 53 6.99 -13.98 -25.48
C VAL A 53 5.78 -14.89 -25.40
N LYS A 54 5.87 -16.07 -26.02
CA LYS A 54 4.86 -17.12 -25.91
C LYS A 54 4.96 -17.67 -24.48
N LEU A 55 4.10 -17.20 -23.59
CA LEU A 55 3.97 -17.76 -22.25
C LEU A 55 3.53 -19.21 -22.39
N ALA A 56 4.44 -20.15 -22.09
CA ALA A 56 4.06 -21.54 -21.95
C ALA A 56 3.07 -21.66 -20.77
N PRO A 57 2.04 -22.51 -20.88
CA PRO A 57 1.11 -22.73 -19.78
C PRO A 57 1.89 -23.28 -18.58
N VAL A 58 1.80 -22.58 -17.44
CA VAL A 58 2.25 -23.12 -16.15
C VAL A 58 1.35 -24.30 -15.84
N ALA A 59 1.86 -25.52 -16.00
CA ALA A 59 1.16 -26.71 -15.57
C ALA A 59 0.91 -26.62 -14.04
N PRO A 60 -0.28 -26.97 -13.55
CA PRO A 60 -0.50 -27.07 -12.11
C PRO A 60 0.46 -28.12 -11.53
N ALA A 61 1.03 -27.84 -10.36
CA ALA A 61 1.87 -28.79 -9.63
C ALA A 61 1.09 -30.10 -9.44
N ALA A 62 1.59 -31.18 -10.04
CA ALA A 62 1.03 -32.51 -9.83
C ALA A 62 1.37 -32.95 -8.40
N VAL A 63 0.36 -33.04 -7.53
CA VAL A 63 0.47 -33.70 -6.22
C VAL A 63 0.41 -35.20 -6.46
N GLN A 64 1.52 -35.91 -6.27
CA GLN A 64 1.51 -37.37 -6.27
C GLN A 64 1.31 -37.88 -4.85
N THR A 65 0.32 -38.75 -4.66
CA THR A 65 0.13 -39.49 -3.41
C THR A 65 0.85 -40.83 -3.53
N ALA A 66 1.86 -41.06 -2.69
CA ALA A 66 2.49 -42.37 -2.54
C ALA A 66 2.18 -42.92 -1.13
N LYS A 67 1.72 -44.16 -1.05
CA LYS A 67 1.60 -44.91 0.22
C LYS A 67 2.96 -45.52 0.54
N ASN A 68 3.42 -45.37 1.77
CA ASN A 68 4.51 -46.17 2.33
C ASN A 68 3.94 -47.43 3.00
N ASP A 69 4.79 -48.44 3.23
CA ASP A 69 4.42 -49.78 3.74
C ASP A 69 3.82 -49.79 5.16
N ALA A 70 3.78 -48.62 5.81
CA ALA A 70 3.13 -48.40 7.11
C ALA A 70 1.75 -47.70 7.00
N GLY A 71 1.19 -47.55 5.80
CA GLY A 71 -0.17 -47.04 5.59
C GLY A 71 -0.40 -45.56 5.96
N THR A 72 0.64 -44.76 6.08
CA THR A 72 0.54 -43.34 6.47
C THR A 72 0.65 -42.41 5.25
N LEU A 73 -0.29 -41.47 5.11
CA LEU A 73 -0.23 -40.45 4.05
C LEU A 73 0.85 -39.40 4.40
N GLN A 74 2.00 -39.45 3.73
CA GLN A 74 3.06 -38.45 3.85
C GLN A 74 2.95 -37.46 2.68
N LEU A 75 2.68 -36.17 2.97
CA LEU A 75 2.82 -35.09 1.99
C LEU A 75 4.31 -34.75 1.83
N LYS A 76 4.94 -35.29 0.79
CA LYS A 76 6.30 -34.88 0.40
C LYS A 76 6.22 -33.61 -0.46
N ALA A 77 6.08 -32.45 0.19
CA ALA A 77 6.27 -31.18 -0.50
C ALA A 77 7.78 -30.97 -0.69
N THR A 78 8.30 -31.26 -1.89
CA THR A 78 9.59 -30.68 -2.29
C THR A 78 9.37 -29.17 -2.41
N PRO A 79 10.18 -28.31 -1.75
CA PRO A 79 10.17 -26.91 -2.11
C PRO A 79 10.49 -26.87 -3.60
N ALA A 80 9.69 -26.12 -4.36
CA ALA A 80 9.98 -25.87 -5.76
C ALA A 80 11.32 -25.11 -5.83
N SER A 81 12.42 -25.85 -5.83
CA SER A 81 13.68 -25.37 -6.35
C SER A 81 13.39 -24.98 -7.78
N TYR A 82 13.42 -23.68 -8.05
CA TYR A 82 13.46 -23.17 -9.41
C TYR A 82 14.67 -23.81 -10.09
N GLN A 83 14.41 -24.85 -10.88
CA GLN A 83 15.35 -25.41 -11.83
C GLN A 83 14.95 -24.80 -13.17
N PRO A 84 15.75 -23.90 -13.76
CA PRO A 84 15.57 -23.55 -15.16
C PRO A 84 15.67 -24.87 -15.92
N GLY A 85 14.62 -25.24 -16.67
CA GLY A 85 14.62 -26.45 -17.48
C GLY A 85 15.85 -26.42 -18.40
N ALA A 86 16.73 -27.41 -18.26
CA ALA A 86 17.99 -27.52 -18.98
C ALA A 86 17.80 -28.07 -20.41
N ASP A 87 16.61 -27.90 -20.97
CA ASP A 87 16.17 -28.65 -22.13
C ASP A 87 15.75 -27.64 -23.20
N ALA A 88 16.60 -27.48 -24.22
CA ALA A 88 16.40 -26.72 -25.46
C ALA A 88 16.97 -25.28 -25.58
N PHE A 89 18.08 -24.96 -24.91
CA PHE A 89 19.03 -23.99 -25.47
C PHE A 89 20.44 -24.40 -25.06
N GLY A 90 21.31 -24.71 -26.03
CA GLY A 90 22.75 -24.84 -25.82
C GLY A 90 23.40 -23.48 -25.51
N GLY A 91 22.82 -22.74 -24.58
CA GLY A 91 23.28 -21.44 -24.12
C GLY A 91 24.14 -21.63 -22.89
N THR A 92 25.38 -21.17 -22.95
CA THR A 92 26.19 -20.87 -21.77
C THR A 92 25.32 -20.12 -20.76
N ALA A 93 25.21 -20.61 -19.53
CA ALA A 93 24.52 -19.91 -18.46
C ALA A 93 25.14 -18.50 -18.32
N ILE A 94 24.44 -17.47 -18.79
CA ILE A 94 24.88 -16.09 -18.64
C ILE A 94 24.61 -15.72 -17.18
N SER A 95 25.67 -15.51 -16.40
CA SER A 95 25.54 -14.96 -15.05
C SER A 95 24.95 -13.56 -15.15
N PRO A 96 23.94 -13.20 -14.33
CA PRO A 96 23.37 -11.87 -14.36
C PRO A 96 24.45 -10.81 -14.08
N SER A 97 24.38 -9.71 -14.81
CA SER A 97 25.15 -8.52 -14.52
C SER A 97 24.78 -7.97 -13.13
N GLN A 98 25.69 -7.17 -12.54
CA GLN A 98 25.40 -6.50 -11.27
C GLN A 98 24.15 -5.61 -11.35
N ALA A 99 23.90 -4.98 -12.49
CA ALA A 99 22.71 -4.17 -12.72
C ALA A 99 21.41 -5.00 -12.69
N GLU A 100 21.42 -6.19 -13.30
CA GLU A 100 20.27 -7.10 -13.25
C GLU A 100 20.02 -7.62 -11.83
N LEU A 101 21.08 -7.94 -11.08
CA LEU A 101 20.95 -8.35 -9.69
C LEU A 101 20.34 -7.25 -8.83
N LEU A 102 20.82 -6.01 -8.97
CA LEU A 102 20.25 -4.85 -8.26
C LEU A 102 18.77 -4.63 -8.64
N ALA A 103 18.42 -4.73 -9.92
CA ALA A 103 17.04 -4.60 -10.37
C ALA A 103 16.14 -5.68 -9.73
N GLN A 104 16.60 -6.93 -9.66
CA GLN A 104 15.88 -8.01 -8.98
C GLN A 104 15.67 -7.72 -7.49
N VAL A 105 16.70 -7.22 -6.80
CA VAL A 105 16.59 -6.81 -5.39
C VAL A 105 15.55 -5.70 -5.23
N PHE A 106 15.59 -4.65 -6.05
CA PHE A 106 14.58 -3.58 -5.99
C PHE A 106 13.16 -4.08 -6.25
N LEU A 107 12.99 -4.95 -7.24
CA LEU A 107 11.69 -5.57 -7.54
C LEU A 107 11.18 -6.42 -6.38
N GLN A 108 12.07 -7.20 -5.75
CA GLN A 108 11.73 -8.01 -4.58
C GLN A 108 11.31 -7.14 -3.40
N GLN A 109 12.10 -6.13 -3.04
CA GLN A 109 11.78 -5.21 -1.95
C GLN A 109 10.48 -4.43 -2.23
N GLY A 110 10.29 -3.98 -3.47
CA GLY A 110 9.06 -3.33 -3.91
C GLY A 110 7.83 -4.24 -3.83
N ASN A 111 7.96 -5.53 -4.13
CA ASN A 111 6.86 -6.49 -4.00
C ASN A 111 6.49 -6.75 -2.53
N CYS A 112 7.48 -6.91 -1.64
CA CYS A 112 7.24 -7.04 -0.20
C CYS A 112 6.54 -5.78 0.37
N LEU A 113 6.97 -4.59 -0.04
CA LEU A 113 6.29 -3.35 0.33
C LEU A 113 4.85 -3.31 -0.19
N ALA A 114 4.64 -3.73 -1.43
CA ALA A 114 3.32 -3.81 -2.04
C ALA A 114 2.39 -4.79 -1.32
N ASP A 115 2.92 -5.93 -0.85
CA ASP A 115 2.15 -6.90 -0.05
C ASP A 115 1.63 -6.23 1.23
N ALA A 116 2.50 -5.59 2.01
CA ALA A 116 2.09 -4.88 3.22
C ALA A 116 1.04 -3.79 2.93
N MET A 117 1.29 -2.92 1.95
CA MET A 117 0.33 -1.87 1.57
C MET A 117 -1.01 -2.43 1.07
N TYR A 118 -1.00 -3.59 0.40
CA TYR A 118 -2.21 -4.20 -0.15
C TYR A 118 -3.05 -4.82 0.96
N TYR A 119 -2.46 -5.63 1.82
CA TYR A 119 -3.23 -6.35 2.85
C TYR A 119 -3.66 -5.41 3.99
N GLU A 120 -2.81 -4.45 4.35
CA GLU A 120 -3.12 -3.52 5.44
C GLU A 120 -3.98 -2.33 4.98
N ALA A 121 -3.85 -1.87 3.73
CA ALA A 121 -4.39 -0.56 3.33
C ALA A 121 -5.01 -0.48 1.93
N ARG A 122 -5.39 -1.61 1.29
CA ARG A 122 -6.07 -1.58 -0.02
C ARG A 122 -7.37 -0.77 -0.06
N GLY A 123 -8.07 -0.65 1.07
CA GLY A 123 -9.33 0.10 1.21
C GLY A 123 -9.16 1.55 1.68
N GLU A 124 -7.97 1.94 2.12
CA GLU A 124 -7.71 3.19 2.84
C GLU A 124 -7.35 4.37 1.92
N GLY A 125 -7.26 4.11 0.60
CA GLY A 125 -6.77 5.08 -0.37
C GLY A 125 -5.26 5.33 -0.28
N ARG A 126 -4.78 6.31 -1.05
CA ARG A 126 -3.33 6.56 -1.20
C ARG A 126 -2.67 6.96 0.12
N ALA A 127 -3.35 7.74 0.95
CA ALA A 127 -2.79 8.20 2.23
C ALA A 127 -2.53 7.04 3.19
N GLY A 128 -3.48 6.10 3.34
CA GLY A 128 -3.28 4.92 4.17
C GLY A 128 -2.16 4.02 3.66
N GLN A 129 -2.06 3.81 2.35
CA GLN A 129 -0.97 3.03 1.75
C GLN A 129 0.41 3.65 2.01
N LEU A 130 0.54 4.98 1.91
CA LEU A 130 1.78 5.68 2.25
C LEU A 130 2.09 5.58 3.75
N ALA A 131 1.09 5.64 4.62
CA ALA A 131 1.27 5.50 6.06
C ALA A 131 1.81 4.10 6.45
N ILE A 132 1.30 3.04 5.83
CA ILE A 132 1.84 1.67 6.02
C ILE A 132 3.29 1.59 5.52
N ALA A 133 3.58 2.16 4.35
CA ALA A 133 4.94 2.20 3.84
C ALA A 133 5.89 2.96 4.79
N GLU A 134 5.45 4.07 5.38
CA GLU A 134 6.21 4.80 6.39
C GLU A 134 6.53 3.94 7.62
N VAL A 135 5.56 3.19 8.16
CA VAL A 135 5.81 2.27 9.28
C VAL A 135 6.87 1.23 8.92
N VAL A 136 6.79 0.63 7.73
CA VAL A 136 7.81 -0.35 7.26
C VAL A 136 9.19 0.28 7.20
N TYR A 137 9.32 1.49 6.64
CA TYR A 137 10.60 2.21 6.57
C TYR A 137 11.09 2.69 7.94
N ASN A 138 10.21 3.09 8.85
CA ASN A 138 10.56 3.47 10.22
C ASN A 138 11.11 2.27 10.99
N ARG A 139 10.50 1.09 10.81
CA ARG A 139 11.00 -0.18 11.35
C ARG A 139 12.36 -0.51 10.77
N MET A 140 12.54 -0.47 9.45
CA MET A 140 13.83 -0.74 8.80
C MET A 140 14.97 0.15 9.32
N ARG A 141 14.66 1.41 9.71
CA ARG A 141 15.62 2.36 10.30
C ARG A 141 15.87 2.15 11.80
N SER A 142 15.05 1.36 12.46
CA SER A 142 15.16 1.08 13.89
C SER A 142 16.02 -0.17 14.12
N ARG A 143 16.90 -0.12 15.13
CA ARG A 143 17.75 -1.25 15.54
C ARG A 143 16.98 -2.48 16.03
N TYR A 144 15.67 -2.33 16.28
CA TYR A 144 14.81 -3.38 16.82
C TYR A 144 14.17 -4.26 15.75
N TYR A 145 14.34 -3.92 14.47
CA TYR A 145 13.72 -4.61 13.35
C TYR A 145 14.76 -4.98 12.28
N PRO A 146 14.43 -5.91 11.37
CA PRO A 146 15.29 -6.24 10.24
C PRO A 146 15.60 -5.04 9.33
N GLY A 147 16.82 -4.99 8.80
CA GLY A 147 17.32 -3.90 7.96
C GLY A 147 16.86 -3.90 6.49
N THR A 148 15.87 -4.71 6.11
CA THR A 148 15.31 -4.75 4.75
C THR A 148 13.79 -4.72 4.78
N ILE A 149 13.15 -4.24 3.72
CA ILE A 149 11.69 -4.18 3.63
C ILE A 149 11.09 -5.58 3.75
N CYS A 150 11.59 -6.55 2.97
CA CYS A 150 11.11 -7.93 3.07
C CYS A 150 11.35 -8.52 4.47
N GLY A 151 12.47 -8.20 5.11
CA GLY A 151 12.74 -8.64 6.48
C GLY A 151 11.69 -8.13 7.46
N VAL A 152 11.32 -6.85 7.39
CA VAL A 152 10.26 -6.26 8.24
C VAL A 152 8.88 -6.83 7.93
N VAL A 153 8.55 -6.97 6.64
CA VAL A 153 7.20 -7.42 6.22
C VAL A 153 6.94 -8.88 6.60
N PHE A 154 7.96 -9.74 6.49
CA PHE A 154 7.84 -11.17 6.79
C PHE A 154 8.45 -11.55 8.15
N GLU A 155 8.66 -10.56 9.03
CA GLU A 155 9.17 -10.81 10.38
C GLU A 155 8.20 -11.73 11.15
N GLY A 156 8.75 -12.81 11.69
CA GLY A 156 7.97 -13.82 12.43
C GLY A 156 7.18 -14.78 11.55
N ALA A 157 7.19 -14.66 10.21
CA ALA A 157 6.35 -15.47 9.34
C ALA A 157 6.61 -17.00 9.42
N SER A 158 7.80 -17.40 9.85
CA SER A 158 8.19 -18.80 10.06
C SER A 158 8.20 -19.21 11.54
N LEU A 159 7.80 -18.31 12.45
CA LEU A 159 7.82 -18.55 13.89
C LEU A 159 6.43 -18.91 14.41
N HIS A 160 6.39 -19.79 15.41
CA HIS A 160 5.15 -20.15 16.11
C HIS A 160 4.67 -19.04 17.05
N THR A 161 5.53 -18.07 17.38
CA THR A 161 5.26 -16.96 18.30
C THR A 161 4.38 -15.87 17.70
N GLY A 162 4.08 -15.95 16.40
CA GLY A 162 3.25 -14.98 15.69
C GLY A 162 4.03 -14.13 14.69
N CYS A 163 3.28 -13.35 13.93
CA CYS A 163 3.75 -12.67 12.73
C CYS A 163 3.52 -11.18 12.83
N GLN A 164 4.48 -10.39 12.35
CA GLN A 164 4.41 -8.94 12.45
C GLN A 164 3.27 -8.36 11.61
N PHE A 165 3.01 -8.94 10.44
CA PHE A 165 1.84 -8.67 9.62
C PHE A 165 1.00 -9.94 9.51
N SER A 166 -0.29 -9.89 9.86
CA SER A 166 -1.10 -11.11 10.00
C SER A 166 -1.28 -11.85 8.68
N PHE A 167 -1.29 -11.14 7.55
CA PHE A 167 -1.48 -11.73 6.22
C PHE A 167 -0.41 -12.75 5.85
N THR A 168 0.78 -12.68 6.46
CA THR A 168 1.88 -13.61 6.18
C THR A 168 1.65 -14.99 6.79
N CYS A 169 0.68 -15.12 7.71
CA CYS A 169 0.46 -16.34 8.49
C CYS A 169 -0.99 -16.80 8.54
N ASN A 170 -1.95 -15.91 8.28
CA ASN A 170 -3.39 -16.24 8.32
C ASN A 170 -3.93 -16.84 6.99
N GLY A 171 -3.05 -17.13 6.03
CA GLY A 171 -3.41 -17.71 4.72
C GLY A 171 -4.00 -16.72 3.72
N GLU A 172 -4.06 -15.42 4.01
CA GLU A 172 -4.58 -14.42 3.07
C GLU A 172 -3.79 -14.34 1.76
N MET A 173 -2.50 -14.66 1.79
CA MET A 173 -1.66 -14.72 0.58
C MET A 173 -2.06 -15.83 -0.39
N ALA A 174 -2.76 -16.87 0.07
CA ALA A 174 -3.28 -17.92 -0.80
C ALA A 174 -4.56 -17.49 -1.55
N ARG A 175 -5.21 -16.40 -1.12
CA ARG A 175 -6.44 -15.90 -1.74
C ARG A 175 -6.12 -15.07 -2.98
N ARG A 176 -7.01 -15.14 -3.98
CA ARG A 176 -6.87 -14.33 -5.21
C ARG A 176 -7.00 -12.84 -4.89
N ARG A 177 -5.94 -12.08 -5.20
CA ARG A 177 -5.94 -10.61 -5.11
C ARG A 177 -6.78 -9.99 -6.21
N SER A 178 -7.38 -8.83 -5.93
CA SER A 178 -7.93 -7.96 -6.98
C SER A 178 -6.80 -7.49 -7.90
N PRO A 179 -6.83 -7.83 -9.21
CA PRO A 179 -5.74 -7.48 -10.13
C PRO A 179 -5.56 -5.97 -10.30
N VAL A 180 -6.65 -5.20 -10.26
CA VAL A 180 -6.61 -3.75 -10.44
C VAL A 180 -5.96 -3.07 -9.23
N VAL A 181 -6.39 -3.43 -8.02
CA VAL A 181 -5.88 -2.84 -6.78
C VAL A 181 -4.43 -3.29 -6.54
N TRP A 182 -4.11 -4.56 -6.85
CA TRP A 182 -2.74 -5.07 -6.77
C TRP A 182 -1.79 -4.28 -7.68
N ARG A 183 -2.11 -4.13 -8.98
CA ARG A 183 -1.25 -3.37 -9.91
C ARG A 183 -1.03 -1.93 -9.50
N ARG A 184 -2.07 -1.26 -8.98
CA ARG A 184 -1.97 0.11 -8.46
C ARG A 184 -1.04 0.18 -7.26
N THR A 185 -1.19 -0.74 -6.32
CA THR A 185 -0.40 -0.82 -5.09
C THR A 185 1.06 -1.17 -5.39
N GLN A 186 1.30 -2.15 -6.26
CA GLN A 186 2.64 -2.55 -6.71
C GLN A 186 3.36 -1.39 -7.41
N ARG A 187 2.67 -0.64 -8.29
CA ARG A 187 3.25 0.53 -8.93
C ARG A 187 3.66 1.60 -7.91
N LEU A 188 2.81 1.88 -6.92
CA LEU A 188 3.13 2.85 -5.88
C LEU A 188 4.31 2.38 -5.02
N ALA A 189 4.34 1.12 -4.62
CA ALA A 189 5.45 0.54 -3.88
C ALA A 189 6.78 0.65 -4.66
N LEU A 190 6.76 0.33 -5.96
CA LEU A 190 7.94 0.50 -6.82
C LEU A 190 8.38 1.97 -6.92
N GLN A 191 7.45 2.92 -7.02
CA GLN A 191 7.77 4.34 -6.99
C GLN A 191 8.39 4.77 -5.65
N ILE A 192 7.97 4.18 -4.53
CA ILE A 192 8.55 4.49 -3.21
C ILE A 192 9.98 3.94 -3.12
N VAL A 193 10.21 2.66 -3.45
CA VAL A 193 11.55 2.05 -3.33
C VAL A 193 12.57 2.63 -4.32
N THR A 194 12.11 3.19 -5.44
CA THR A 194 12.96 3.89 -6.42
C THR A 194 13.12 5.39 -6.11
N GLY A 195 12.48 5.90 -5.06
CA GLY A 195 12.57 7.30 -4.66
C GLY A 195 11.74 8.28 -5.51
N ILE A 196 10.98 7.81 -6.50
CA ILE A 196 10.04 8.61 -7.29
C ILE A 196 8.95 9.22 -6.38
N VAL A 197 8.49 8.45 -5.39
CA VAL A 197 7.58 8.92 -4.35
C VAL A 197 8.33 8.95 -3.03
N GLN A 198 8.56 10.16 -2.51
CA GLN A 198 9.19 10.37 -1.22
C GLN A 198 8.17 10.30 -0.08
N LEU A 199 8.48 9.51 0.95
CA LEU A 199 7.69 9.42 2.17
C LEU A 199 7.90 10.67 3.03
N GLN A 200 6.81 11.27 3.52
CA GLN A 200 6.82 12.60 4.14
C GLN A 200 6.72 12.56 5.68
N ASN A 201 6.86 11.37 6.27
CA ASN A 201 6.71 11.15 7.71
C ASN A 201 5.34 11.61 8.26
N THR A 202 4.29 11.40 7.49
CA THR A 202 2.90 11.73 7.86
C THR A 202 2.41 10.99 9.12
N THR A 203 3.01 9.84 9.42
CA THR A 203 2.75 9.03 10.63
C THR A 203 3.47 9.54 11.88
N ASN A 204 4.29 10.59 11.77
CA ASN A 204 5.12 11.15 12.85
C ASN A 204 6.00 10.10 13.54
N GLY A 205 6.70 9.28 12.75
CA GLY A 205 7.65 8.28 13.23
C GLY A 205 7.00 7.05 13.86
N ALA A 206 5.80 6.68 13.43
CA ALA A 206 5.10 5.52 13.96
C ALA A 206 5.83 4.21 13.65
N LEU A 207 5.82 3.29 14.62
CA LEU A 207 6.34 1.92 14.51
C LEU A 207 5.22 0.87 14.67
N SER A 208 4.06 1.27 15.16
CA SER A 208 2.91 0.41 15.39
C SER A 208 1.64 1.10 14.93
N PHE A 209 0.63 0.30 14.55
CA PHE A 209 -0.69 0.79 14.22
C PHE A 209 -1.73 -0.29 14.52
N HIS A 210 -3.00 0.12 14.64
CA HIS A 210 -4.13 -0.80 14.64
C HIS A 210 -5.35 -0.14 13.96
N ALA A 211 -6.31 -0.95 13.55
CA ALA A 211 -7.59 -0.49 13.03
C ALA A 211 -8.45 0.12 14.18
N VAL A 212 -9.25 1.15 13.90
CA VAL A 212 -10.02 1.87 14.95
C VAL A 212 -11.05 1.00 15.68
N ASP A 213 -11.43 -0.14 15.11
CA ASP A 213 -12.35 -1.13 15.66
C ASP A 213 -11.65 -2.21 16.50
N VAL A 214 -10.33 -2.14 16.66
CA VAL A 214 -9.53 -3.05 17.49
C VAL A 214 -8.94 -2.27 18.67
N ALA A 215 -8.93 -2.89 19.87
CA ALA A 215 -8.35 -2.32 21.08
C ALA A 215 -7.24 -3.22 21.64
N PRO A 216 -6.00 -3.12 21.13
CA PRO A 216 -4.92 -3.95 21.62
C PRO A 216 -4.35 -3.41 22.94
N GLY A 217 -4.07 -4.31 23.90
CA GLY A 217 -3.61 -3.91 25.24
C GLY A 217 -2.27 -3.16 25.28
N TRP A 218 -1.45 -3.23 24.21
CA TRP A 218 -0.22 -2.44 24.09
C TRP A 218 -0.48 -0.97 23.74
N ALA A 219 -1.65 -0.61 23.20
CA ALA A 219 -1.92 0.75 22.72
C ALA A 219 -1.79 1.79 23.84
N ASP A 220 -2.28 1.45 25.04
CA ASP A 220 -2.24 2.32 26.22
C ASP A 220 -0.82 2.55 26.76
N THR A 221 0.14 1.71 26.35
CA THR A 221 1.56 1.83 26.72
C THR A 221 2.38 2.67 25.74
N MET A 222 1.78 3.10 24.62
CA MET A 222 2.45 3.83 23.54
C MET A 222 1.87 5.24 23.38
N SER A 223 2.65 6.13 22.75
CA SER A 223 2.16 7.44 22.37
C SER A 223 1.44 7.36 21.01
N ARG A 224 0.13 7.62 21.00
CA ARG A 224 -0.63 7.84 19.76
C ARG A 224 -0.06 9.03 18.99
N THR A 225 0.21 8.87 17.70
CA THR A 225 0.82 9.90 16.86
C THR A 225 -0.17 10.59 15.94
N VAL A 226 -0.94 9.81 15.18
CA VAL A 226 -1.93 10.31 14.21
C VAL A 226 -2.96 9.21 13.92
N GLN A 227 -4.09 9.61 13.35
CA GLN A 227 -5.02 8.68 12.71
C GLN A 227 -5.13 9.04 11.22
N ILE A 228 -4.94 8.05 10.35
CA ILE A 228 -5.05 8.19 8.90
C ILE A 228 -6.02 7.11 8.42
N GLY A 229 -7.16 7.54 7.89
CA GLY A 229 -8.26 6.63 7.56
C GLY A 229 -8.75 5.87 8.80
N HIS A 230 -8.82 4.55 8.65
CA HIS A 230 -9.26 3.60 9.66
C HIS A 230 -8.11 3.12 10.57
N HIS A 231 -6.90 3.68 10.45
CA HIS A 231 -5.74 3.29 11.26
C HIS A 231 -5.31 4.36 12.25
N ILE A 232 -5.06 3.93 13.48
CA ILE A 232 -4.42 4.74 14.52
C ILE A 232 -2.96 4.31 14.64
N PHE A 233 -2.06 5.27 14.60
CA PHE A 233 -0.60 5.07 14.59
C PHE A 233 0.02 5.45 15.93
N TYR A 234 1.11 4.74 16.28
CA TYR A 234 1.76 4.82 17.58
C TYR A 234 3.29 4.74 17.46
N ARG A 235 3.96 5.32 18.45
CA ARG A 235 5.39 5.16 18.69
C ARG A 235 5.69 4.93 20.18
N PRO A 236 6.84 4.33 20.53
CA PRO A 236 7.24 4.16 21.93
C PRO A 236 7.26 5.51 22.67
N ALA A 237 6.73 5.54 23.89
CA ALA A 237 6.76 6.74 24.73
C ALA A 237 8.22 7.14 25.01
N GLY A 238 8.54 8.44 24.89
CA GLY A 238 9.88 8.97 25.20
C GLY A 238 10.94 8.86 24.09
N HIS A 239 10.67 8.21 22.96
CA HIS A 239 11.59 8.21 21.81
C HIS A 239 11.25 9.33 20.82
N SER A 240 11.91 10.48 20.99
CA SER A 240 12.12 11.41 19.86
C SER A 240 13.12 10.72 18.92
N LEU A 241 12.64 10.10 17.84
CA LEU A 241 13.48 9.68 16.71
C LEU A 241 13.94 10.92 15.93
N MET A 242 14.69 11.77 16.61
CA MET A 242 15.46 12.85 16.02
C MET A 242 16.91 12.67 16.48
N ARG A 243 17.69 12.04 15.60
CA ARG A 243 19.00 12.55 15.19
C ARG A 243 19.54 11.69 14.05
N GLY A 244 19.39 12.22 12.83
CA GLY A 244 20.47 12.07 11.86
C GLY A 244 21.69 12.79 12.41
N ALA A 245 22.81 12.08 12.39
CA ALA A 245 24.15 12.63 12.40
C ALA A 245 24.83 12.10 11.13
#